data_AF-A0AAW2UAV9-F1
#
_entry.id   AF-A0AAW2UAV9-F1
#
_cell.length_a   1.000
_cell.length_b   1.000
_cell.length_c   1.000
_cell.angle_alpha   90.00
_cell.angle_beta   90.00
_cell.angle_gamma   90.00
#
_symmetry.space_group_name_H-M   'P 1'
#
loop_
_entity.id
_entity.type
_entity.pdbx_description
1 polymer ?
#
loop_
_entity_poly.entity_id
_entity_poly.type
_entity_poly.pdbx_seq_one_letter_code
_entity_poly.pdbx_strand_id
1 'polypeptide(L)'
;MMKYSFPTADGTISSIAKPAVEANNFEIKSAIIQIIRSSVQFSGLPDEDPNIHLVNFLEICDTFRFNGLDRESLYDVLKRFKSMLRKFPHYELPMWRQVQTFYNGVTLANRATIDAAAGGTIMKKLPSEAFNIIDEIATNLYSSGQERADKRTAGIHSIDAVSALSAQMTALTHKVDNLGAAMWNGAPI
;
A
#
# COMPACT_ATOMS: atom_id res chain seq x y z
N MET A 1 9.87 -22.17 36.28
CA MET A 1 11.16 -21.52 35.99
C MET A 1 11.45 -21.69 34.50
N MET A 2 11.25 -20.66 33.67
CA MET A 2 11.52 -20.75 32.23
C MET A 2 13.04 -20.83 32.00
N LYS A 3 13.47 -21.84 31.23
CA LYS A 3 14.87 -22.01 30.81
C LYS A 3 15.14 -21.06 29.64
N TYR A 4 15.75 -19.92 29.90
CA TYR A 4 16.40 -19.13 28.85
C TYR A 4 17.80 -19.70 28.62
N SER A 5 18.19 -19.87 27.36
CA SER A 5 19.49 -20.41 26.97
C SER A 5 20.61 -19.40 27.29
N PHE A 6 21.65 -19.84 27.98
CA PHE A 6 22.85 -19.03 28.23
C PHE A 6 23.75 -19.00 26.98
N PRO A 7 24.28 -17.84 26.58
CA PRO A 7 25.20 -17.75 25.45
C PRO A 7 26.56 -18.33 25.84
N THR A 8 27.00 -19.37 25.13
CA THR A 8 28.36 -19.95 25.26
C THR A 8 29.29 -19.41 24.17
N ALA A 9 30.59 -19.36 24.47
CA ALA A 9 31.63 -18.73 23.65
C ALA A 9 31.83 -19.35 22.24
N ASP A 10 31.22 -20.51 21.95
CA ASP A 10 31.38 -21.25 20.69
C ASP A 10 30.38 -20.87 19.58
N GLY A 11 29.77 -19.70 19.69
CA GLY A 11 28.80 -19.24 18.71
C GLY A 11 27.41 -19.77 19.04
N THR A 12 26.47 -18.83 19.11
CA THR A 12 25.06 -19.08 19.38
C THR A 12 24.49 -20.14 18.45
N ILE A 13 24.12 -21.30 19.00
CA ILE A 13 23.19 -22.22 18.35
C ILE A 13 21.84 -21.51 18.35
N SER A 14 21.54 -20.79 17.28
CA SER A 14 20.22 -20.17 17.09
C SER A 14 19.16 -21.27 17.17
N SER A 15 18.26 -21.19 18.14
CA SER A 15 17.10 -22.10 18.24
C SER A 15 16.15 -21.95 17.07
N ILE A 16 16.32 -20.89 16.26
CA ILE A 16 15.59 -20.63 15.04
C ILE A 16 16.39 -21.22 13.88
N ALA A 17 15.83 -22.26 13.26
CA ALA A 17 16.33 -22.80 12.01
C ALA A 17 16.02 -21.83 10.87
N LYS A 18 17.05 -21.37 10.14
CA LYS A 18 16.85 -20.50 8.98
C LYS A 18 16.29 -21.35 7.81
N PRO A 19 15.11 -21.03 7.27
CA PRO A 19 14.56 -21.78 6.13
C PRO A 19 15.40 -21.57 4.88
N ALA A 20 15.37 -22.54 3.96
CA ALA A 20 15.96 -22.39 2.63
C ALA A 20 15.22 -21.28 1.88
N VAL A 21 15.94 -20.23 1.46
CA VAL A 21 15.39 -19.07 0.77
C VAL A 21 15.59 -19.27 -0.73
N GLU A 22 14.52 -19.56 -1.47
CA GLU A 22 14.57 -19.72 -2.93
C GLU A 22 14.35 -18.40 -3.71
N ALA A 23 14.09 -17.30 -2.99
CA ALA A 23 13.85 -15.99 -3.59
C ALA A 23 15.15 -15.14 -3.60
N ASN A 24 15.80 -15.05 -4.77
CA ASN A 24 17.01 -14.22 -4.97
C ASN A 24 16.72 -12.74 -5.24
N ASN A 25 15.46 -12.31 -5.15
CA ASN A 25 15.01 -10.96 -5.55
C ASN A 25 14.56 -10.08 -4.37
N PHE A 26 14.66 -10.56 -3.12
CA PHE A 26 14.27 -9.79 -1.95
C PHE A 26 15.49 -9.12 -1.30
N GLU A 27 15.53 -7.79 -1.38
CA GLU A 27 16.57 -6.97 -0.74
C GLU A 27 16.03 -6.29 0.53
N ILE A 28 16.59 -6.65 1.69
CA ILE A 28 16.36 -5.90 2.92
C ILE A 28 17.23 -4.63 2.87
N LYS A 29 16.58 -3.49 2.63
CA LYS A 29 17.27 -2.19 2.57
C LYS A 29 17.95 -1.87 3.91
N SER A 30 19.20 -1.40 3.86
CA SER A 30 20.00 -1.02 5.04
C SER A 30 19.29 -0.02 5.98
N ALA A 31 18.45 0.87 5.44
CA ALA A 31 17.63 1.79 6.21
C ALA A 31 16.67 1.07 7.19
N ILE A 32 16.12 -0.09 6.82
CA ILE A 32 15.24 -0.91 7.67
C ILE A 32 16.04 -1.43 8.87
N ILE A 33 17.25 -1.89 8.62
CA ILE A 33 18.17 -2.39 9.64
C ILE A 33 18.54 -1.26 10.62
N GLN A 34 18.80 -0.05 10.12
CA GLN A 34 19.08 1.12 10.98
C GLN A 34 17.88 1.49 11.86
N ILE A 35 16.67 1.43 11.32
CA ILE A 35 15.46 1.78 12.07
C ILE A 35 15.24 0.76 13.17
N ILE A 36 15.22 -0.54 12.86
CA ILE A 36 15.13 -1.62 13.86
C ILE A 36 16.18 -1.45 14.95
N ARG A 37 17.43 -1.15 14.57
CA ARG A 37 18.52 -0.89 15.54
C ARG A 37 18.29 0.33 16.42
N SER A 38 17.58 1.34 15.94
CA SER A 38 17.34 2.59 16.66
C SER A 38 16.05 2.62 17.46
N SER A 39 15.05 1.81 17.11
CA SER A 39 13.69 1.85 17.67
C SER A 39 13.27 0.55 18.36
N VAL A 40 14.01 -0.54 18.16
CA VAL A 40 13.78 -1.85 18.78
C VAL A 40 15.04 -2.26 19.55
N GLN A 41 15.72 -1.29 20.14
CA GLN A 41 16.84 -1.58 21.03
C GLN A 41 16.27 -2.28 22.27
N PHE A 42 16.79 -3.46 22.56
CA PHE A 42 16.54 -4.22 23.77
C PHE A 42 17.88 -4.44 24.43
N SER A 43 18.14 -3.76 25.54
CA SER A 43 19.40 -3.87 26.29
C SER A 43 19.41 -5.04 27.27
N GLY A 44 18.25 -5.65 27.52
CA GLY A 44 18.11 -6.74 28.48
C GLY A 44 18.21 -6.26 29.93
N LEU A 45 17.90 -4.99 30.18
CA LEU A 45 17.87 -4.47 31.54
C LEU A 45 16.70 -5.11 32.33
N PRO A 46 16.83 -5.22 33.66
CA PRO A 46 15.82 -5.92 34.49
C PRO A 46 14.43 -5.27 34.45
N ASP A 47 14.37 -4.00 34.09
CA ASP A 47 13.15 -3.17 33.97
C ASP A 47 12.55 -3.17 32.55
N GLU A 48 13.22 -3.75 31.56
CA GLU A 48 12.70 -3.86 30.19
C GLU A 48 11.81 -5.11 30.03
N ASP A 49 10.61 -4.96 29.48
CA ASP A 49 9.72 -6.08 29.13
C ASP A 49 10.03 -6.60 27.71
N PRO A 50 10.58 -7.81 27.56
CA PRO A 50 10.93 -8.38 26.26
C PRO A 50 9.76 -8.47 25.27
N ASN A 51 8.52 -8.63 25.77
CA ASN A 51 7.34 -8.73 24.91
C ASN A 51 7.03 -7.41 24.23
N ILE A 52 7.28 -6.27 24.89
CA ILE A 52 7.08 -4.94 24.30
C ILE A 52 8.06 -4.75 23.13
N HIS A 53 9.32 -5.18 23.27
CA HIS A 53 10.30 -5.09 22.19
C HIS A 53 9.94 -6.02 21.01
N LEU A 54 9.42 -7.22 21.27
CA LEU A 54 8.94 -8.13 20.22
C LEU A 54 7.73 -7.55 19.47
N VAL A 55 6.77 -6.93 20.17
CA VAL A 55 5.63 -6.25 19.55
C VAL A 55 6.11 -5.08 18.69
N ASN A 56 7.03 -4.26 19.19
CA ASN A 56 7.61 -3.14 18.45
C ASN A 56 8.34 -3.61 17.19
N PHE A 57 9.11 -4.69 17.29
CA PHE A 57 9.79 -5.30 16.15
C PHE A 57 8.81 -5.73 15.06
N LEU A 58 7.76 -6.46 15.44
CA LEU A 58 6.77 -7.00 14.51
C LEU A 58 5.98 -5.88 13.83
N GLU A 59 5.57 -4.83 14.55
CA GLU A 59 4.84 -3.70 13.97
C GLU A 59 5.71 -2.86 13.02
N ILE A 60 7.01 -2.71 13.32
CA ILE A 60 7.99 -2.07 12.43
C ILE A 60 8.20 -2.91 11.17
N CYS A 61 8.33 -4.23 11.31
CA CYS A 61 8.45 -5.12 10.17
C CYS A 61 7.19 -5.09 9.29
N ASP A 62 6.00 -5.05 9.88
CA ASP A 62 4.73 -4.94 9.16
C ASP A 62 4.56 -3.62 8.42
N THR A 63 5.18 -2.56 8.93
CA THR A 63 5.36 -1.30 8.20
C THR A 63 6.22 -1.59 6.97
N PHE A 64 7.43 -2.12 7.10
CA PHE A 64 8.32 -2.36 5.95
C PHE A 64 7.94 -3.48 4.98
N ARG A 65 6.85 -4.23 5.22
CA ARG A 65 6.23 -5.14 4.24
C ARG A 65 5.60 -4.39 3.03
N PHE A 66 5.80 -3.08 2.92
CA PHE A 66 5.47 -2.22 1.78
C PHE A 66 6.04 -2.66 0.40
N ASN A 67 6.90 -3.68 0.33
CA ASN A 67 7.53 -4.14 -0.92
C ASN A 67 6.73 -5.23 -1.68
N GLY A 68 5.43 -5.42 -1.46
CA GLY A 68 4.71 -6.46 -2.22
C GLY A 68 3.21 -6.63 -2.00
N LEU A 69 2.49 -5.61 -1.54
CA LEU A 69 1.04 -5.59 -1.67
C LEU A 69 0.70 -4.63 -2.80
N ASP A 70 0.55 -5.17 -4.00
CA ASP A 70 0.37 -4.45 -5.29
C ASP A 70 -0.90 -3.57 -5.38
N ARG A 71 -1.53 -3.21 -4.25
CA ARG A 71 -2.83 -2.53 -4.17
C ARG A 71 -2.97 -1.46 -3.07
N GLU A 72 -1.97 -1.20 -2.23
CA GLU A 72 -2.08 -0.11 -1.23
C GLU A 72 -1.73 1.25 -1.85
N SER A 73 -2.58 2.25 -1.64
CA SER A 73 -2.33 3.61 -2.09
C SER A 73 -1.33 4.33 -1.18
N LEU A 74 -0.68 5.40 -1.68
CA LEU A 74 0.21 6.24 -0.87
C LEU A 74 -0.51 6.80 0.38
N TYR A 75 -1.81 7.05 0.27
CA TYR A 75 -2.67 7.48 1.37
C TYR A 75 -2.81 6.42 2.46
N ASP A 76 -3.07 5.16 2.08
CA ASP A 76 -3.19 4.06 3.05
C ASP A 76 -1.87 3.85 3.80
N VAL A 77 -0.75 3.93 3.08
CA VAL A 77 0.60 3.85 3.64
C VAL A 77 0.87 4.99 4.64
N LEU A 78 0.52 6.23 4.28
CA LEU A 78 0.66 7.39 5.17
C LEU A 78 -0.22 7.28 6.42
N LYS A 79 -1.47 6.84 6.26
CA LYS A 79 -2.41 6.64 7.36
C LYS A 79 -1.89 5.62 8.37
N ARG A 80 -1.37 4.48 7.89
CA ARG A 80 -0.75 3.45 8.74
C ARG A 80 0.47 4.01 9.48
N PHE A 81 1.33 4.74 8.78
CA PHE A 81 2.52 5.36 9.36
C PHE A 81 2.16 6.37 10.48
N LYS A 82 1.21 7.28 10.23
CA LYS A 82 0.69 8.22 11.26
C LYS A 82 0.08 7.48 12.46
N SER A 83 -0.66 6.39 12.22
CA SER A 83 -1.23 5.58 13.30
C SER A 83 -0.16 4.93 14.16
N MET A 84 0.95 4.48 13.58
CA MET A 84 2.10 3.94 14.31
C MET A 84 2.72 5.03 15.20
N LEU A 85 3.03 6.20 14.65
CA LEU A 85 3.62 7.30 15.42
C LEU A 85 2.77 7.69 16.65
N ARG A 86 1.43 7.67 16.52
CA ARG A 86 0.52 7.97 17.64
C ARG A 86 0.53 6.90 18.74
N LYS A 87 0.75 5.63 18.40
CA LYS A 87 0.82 4.53 19.37
C LYS A 87 2.11 4.54 20.20
N PHE A 88 3.15 5.24 19.73
CA PHE A 88 4.46 5.32 20.38
C PHE A 88 4.83 6.76 20.81
N PRO A 89 4.05 7.39 21.70
CA PRO A 89 4.30 8.77 22.12
C PRO A 89 5.61 8.94 22.91
N HIS A 90 6.12 7.87 23.53
CA HIS A 90 7.34 7.89 24.35
C HIS A 90 8.63 7.78 23.54
N TYR A 91 8.55 7.44 22.25
CA TYR A 91 9.66 7.48 21.30
C TYR A 91 9.48 8.73 20.43
N GLU A 92 9.95 9.89 20.89
CA GLU A 92 9.99 11.09 20.06
C GLU A 92 11.06 10.92 18.98
N LEU A 93 10.76 10.11 17.96
CA LEU A 93 11.56 10.10 16.74
C LEU A 93 11.54 11.53 16.20
N PRO A 94 12.70 12.18 16.04
CA PRO A 94 12.71 13.54 15.53
C PRO A 94 12.11 13.55 14.11
N MET A 95 11.37 14.60 13.78
CA MET A 95 10.55 14.68 12.57
C MET A 95 11.32 14.34 11.28
N TRP A 96 12.59 14.74 11.19
CA TRP A 96 13.46 14.40 10.04
C TRP A 96 13.63 12.88 9.86
N ARG A 97 13.73 12.13 10.96
CA ARG A 97 13.89 10.68 10.95
C ARG A 97 12.59 10.00 10.54
N GLN A 98 11.44 10.58 10.91
CA GLN A 98 10.14 10.08 10.46
C GLN A 98 9.97 10.26 8.94
N VAL A 99 10.34 11.43 8.38
CA VAL A 99 10.32 11.69 6.93
C VAL A 99 11.24 10.71 6.20
N GLN A 100 12.48 10.55 6.67
CA GLN A 100 13.43 9.62 6.07
C GLN A 100 12.93 8.17 6.12
N THR A 101 12.31 7.77 7.22
CA THR A 101 11.73 6.44 7.41
C THR A 101 10.61 6.19 6.41
N PHE A 102 9.68 7.13 6.32
CA PHE A 102 8.55 7.04 5.38
C PHE A 102 9.04 6.97 3.93
N TYR A 103 9.92 7.91 3.53
CA TYR A 103 10.48 7.97 2.19
C TYR A 103 11.23 6.68 1.82
N ASN A 104 11.98 6.10 2.77
CA ASN A 104 12.68 4.84 2.55
C ASN A 104 11.74 3.61 2.49
N GLY A 105 10.60 3.67 3.20
CA GLY A 105 9.60 2.60 3.25
C GLY A 105 8.69 2.54 2.02
N VAL A 106 8.47 3.64 1.31
CA VAL A 106 7.59 3.65 0.13
C VAL A 106 8.27 3.10 -1.14
N THR A 107 7.44 2.69 -2.10
CA THR A 107 7.86 2.19 -3.42
C THR A 107 8.59 3.27 -4.24
N LEU A 108 9.39 2.86 -5.23
CA LEU A 108 10.12 3.80 -6.09
C LEU A 108 9.18 4.76 -6.85
N ALA A 109 8.01 4.26 -7.29
CA ALA A 109 6.99 5.07 -7.95
C ALA A 109 6.41 6.15 -7.02
N ASN A 110 6.17 5.80 -5.75
CA ASN A 110 5.71 6.76 -4.75
C ASN A 110 6.81 7.78 -4.42
N ARG A 111 8.09 7.38 -4.35
CA ARG A 111 9.21 8.31 -4.17
C ARG A 111 9.30 9.32 -5.32
N ALA A 112 9.22 8.86 -6.56
CA ALA A 112 9.24 9.74 -7.72
C ALA A 112 8.10 10.76 -7.69
N THR A 113 6.91 10.32 -7.28
CA THR A 113 5.74 11.21 -7.09
C THR A 113 5.98 12.25 -6.00
N ILE A 114 6.53 11.82 -4.85
CA ILE A 114 6.86 12.69 -3.72
C ILE A 114 7.93 13.72 -4.11
N ASP A 115 9.00 13.30 -4.77
CA ASP A 115 10.09 14.19 -5.21
C ASP A 115 9.60 15.18 -6.29
N ALA A 116 8.73 14.74 -7.20
CA ALA A 116 8.15 15.64 -8.20
C ALA A 116 7.35 16.78 -7.55
N ALA A 117 6.53 16.50 -6.54
CA ALA A 117 5.83 17.56 -5.80
C ALA A 117 6.74 18.44 -4.95
N ALA A 118 7.81 17.87 -4.40
CA ALA A 118 8.78 18.66 -3.66
C ALA A 118 9.64 19.56 -4.56
N GLY A 119 9.54 19.44 -5.90
CA GLY A 119 10.36 20.18 -6.85
C GLY A 119 11.80 19.67 -6.93
N GLY A 120 12.02 18.39 -6.63
CA GLY A 120 13.33 17.77 -6.44
C GLY A 120 13.31 16.84 -5.24
N THR A 121 14.48 16.37 -4.79
CA THR A 121 14.51 15.44 -3.65
C THR A 121 13.88 16.04 -2.39
N ILE A 122 12.89 15.34 -1.82
CA ILE A 122 12.21 15.79 -0.60
C ILE A 122 13.15 15.87 0.61
N MET A 123 14.26 15.13 0.56
CA MET A 123 15.28 15.11 1.63
C MET A 123 16.02 16.45 1.81
N LYS A 124 15.85 17.41 0.89
CA LYS A 124 16.37 18.78 1.01
C LYS A 124 15.39 19.76 1.67
N LYS A 125 14.14 19.34 1.91
CA LYS A 125 13.11 20.17 2.54
C LYS A 125 13.24 20.15 4.06
N LEU A 126 12.67 21.16 4.70
CA LEU A 126 12.51 21.12 6.16
C LEU A 126 11.61 19.94 6.55
N PRO A 127 11.85 19.25 7.68
CA PRO A 127 11.07 18.06 8.05
C PRO A 127 9.55 18.30 8.13
N SER A 128 9.14 19.47 8.63
CA SER A 128 7.74 19.88 8.68
C SER A 128 7.15 20.11 7.28
N GLU A 129 7.91 20.79 6.41
CA GLU A 129 7.52 21.02 5.01
C GLU A 129 7.41 19.69 4.24
N ALA A 130 8.37 18.79 4.42
CA ALA A 130 8.35 17.47 3.82
C ALA A 130 7.11 16.65 4.25
N PHE A 131 6.76 16.69 5.54
CA PHE A 131 5.53 16.05 6.01
C PHE A 131 4.28 16.63 5.37
N ASN A 132 4.20 17.95 5.25
CA ASN A 132 3.06 18.60 4.61
C ASN A 132 2.94 18.20 3.14
N ILE A 133 4.05 18.18 2.41
CA ILE A 133 4.09 17.73 1.00
C ILE A 133 3.61 16.28 0.87
N ILE A 134 4.11 15.39 1.74
CA ILE A 134 3.71 13.98 1.76
C ILE A 134 2.20 13.84 2.01
N ASP A 135 1.67 14.59 2.96
CA ASP A 135 0.25 14.54 3.33
C ASP A 135 -0.66 15.07 2.23
N GLU A 136 -0.27 16.19 1.62
CA GLU A 136 -0.99 16.82 0.52
C GLU A 136 -1.05 15.91 -0.70
N ILE A 137 0.09 15.36 -1.14
CA ILE A 137 0.16 14.43 -2.27
C ILE A 137 -0.64 13.16 -1.99
N ALA A 138 -0.50 12.57 -0.81
CA ALA A 138 -1.22 11.36 -0.45
C ALA A 138 -2.75 11.59 -0.52
N THR A 139 -3.22 12.71 0.02
CA THR A 139 -4.64 13.10 0.00
C THR A 139 -5.13 13.39 -1.42
N ASN A 140 -4.37 14.16 -2.20
CA ASN A 140 -4.72 14.50 -3.58
C ASN A 140 -4.85 13.27 -4.48
N LEU A 141 -3.95 12.29 -4.33
CA LEU A 141 -3.99 11.04 -5.10
C LEU A 141 -5.19 10.17 -4.70
N TYR A 142 -5.55 10.15 -3.41
CA TYR A 142 -6.72 9.43 -2.92
C TYR A 142 -8.02 10.04 -3.47
N SER A 143 -8.20 11.35 -3.35
CA SER A 143 -9.37 12.07 -3.88
C SER A 143 -9.50 11.92 -5.40
N SER A 144 -8.38 12.07 -6.14
CA SER A 144 -8.37 11.92 -7.60
C SER A 144 -8.62 10.47 -8.05
N GLY A 145 -8.15 9.48 -7.27
CA GLY A 145 -8.39 8.07 -7.51
C GLY A 145 -9.87 7.70 -7.32
N GLN A 146 -10.51 8.27 -6.30
CA GLN A 146 -11.92 8.08 -6.01
C GLN A 146 -12.82 8.69 -7.10
N GLU A 147 -12.55 9.92 -7.54
CA GLU A 147 -13.30 10.52 -8.64
C GLU A 147 -13.21 9.71 -9.95
N ARG A 148 -12.05 9.11 -10.23
CA ARG A 148 -11.88 8.25 -11.41
C ARG A 148 -12.65 6.93 -11.29
N ALA A 149 -12.74 6.37 -10.10
CA ALA A 149 -13.56 5.17 -9.84
C ALA A 149 -15.06 5.49 -10.00
N ASP A 150 -15.50 6.65 -9.51
CA ASP A 150 -16.88 7.10 -9.64
C ASP A 150 -17.25 7.38 -11.11
N LYS A 151 -16.38 8.07 -11.85
CA LYS A 151 -16.55 8.30 -13.30
C LYS A 151 -16.55 7.00 -14.12
N ARG A 152 -15.71 6.02 -13.77
CA ARG A 152 -15.72 4.70 -14.41
C ARG A 152 -17.03 3.96 -14.15
N THR A 153 -17.54 4.01 -12.92
CA THR A 153 -18.81 3.38 -12.54
C THR A 153 -19.99 4.00 -13.29
N ALA A 154 -20.00 5.32 -13.45
CA ALA A 154 -21.00 6.02 -14.27
C ALA A 154 -20.90 5.68 -15.76
N GLY A 155 -19.68 5.58 -16.31
CA GLY A 155 -19.44 5.18 -17.70
C GLY A 155 -19.88 3.74 -18.02
N ILE A 156 -19.64 2.80 -17.11
CA ILE A 156 -20.09 1.39 -17.25
C ILE A 156 -21.62 1.33 -17.31
N HIS A 157 -22.32 2.02 -16.40
CA HIS A 157 -23.80 2.08 -16.42
C HIS A 157 -24.35 2.67 -17.72
N SER A 158 -23.67 3.67 -18.30
CA SER A 158 -24.07 4.25 -19.58
C SER A 158 -23.91 3.28 -20.75
N ILE A 159 -22.86 2.44 -20.76
CA ILE A 159 -22.61 1.47 -21.83
C ILE A 159 -23.64 0.34 -21.79
N ASP A 160 -24.03 -0.11 -20.60
CA ASP A 160 -25.08 -1.12 -20.43
C ASP A 160 -26.44 -0.61 -20.94
N ALA A 161 -26.76 0.67 -20.69
CA ALA A 161 -27.99 1.29 -21.22
C ALA A 161 -27.99 1.37 -22.76
N VAL A 162 -26.86 1.74 -23.38
CA VAL A 162 -26.71 1.78 -24.84
C VAL A 162 -26.80 0.37 -25.45
N SER A 163 -26.18 -0.61 -24.80
CA SER A 163 -26.22 -2.02 -25.23
C SER A 163 -27.65 -2.59 -25.14
N ALA A 164 -28.37 -2.28 -24.06
CA ALA A 164 -29.76 -2.68 -23.88
C ALA A 164 -30.69 -2.03 -24.94
N LEU A 165 -30.47 -0.76 -25.25
CA LEU A 165 -31.24 -0.07 -26.30
C LEU A 165 -30.95 -0.65 -27.69
N SER A 166 -29.68 -0.95 -27.99
CA SER A 166 -29.30 -1.62 -29.24
C SER A 166 -29.96 -2.98 -29.39
N ALA A 167 -30.01 -3.78 -28.31
CA ALA A 167 -30.68 -5.09 -28.33
C ALA A 167 -32.18 -4.96 -28.60
N GLN A 168 -32.84 -3.96 -28.00
CA GLN A 168 -34.26 -3.66 -28.26
C GLN A 168 -34.49 -3.21 -29.71
N MET A 169 -33.59 -2.41 -30.27
CA MET A 169 -33.67 -1.98 -31.67
C MET A 169 -33.54 -3.17 -32.63
N THR A 170 -32.58 -4.07 -32.39
CA THR A 170 -32.41 -5.30 -33.18
C THR A 170 -33.67 -6.19 -33.12
N ALA A 171 -34.26 -6.35 -31.93
CA ALA A 171 -35.49 -7.12 -31.77
C ALA A 171 -36.67 -6.51 -32.52
N LEU A 172 -36.75 -5.17 -32.56
CA LEU A 172 -37.76 -4.45 -33.32
C LEU A 172 -37.57 -4.64 -34.83
N THR A 173 -36.33 -4.49 -35.33
CA THR A 173 -35.99 -4.73 -36.75
C THR A 173 -36.42 -6.12 -37.18
N HIS A 174 -36.06 -7.14 -36.40
CA HIS A 174 -36.40 -8.52 -36.73
C HIS A 174 -37.93 -8.77 -36.77
N LYS A 175 -38.69 -8.04 -35.94
CA LYS A 175 -40.15 -8.12 -35.92
C LYS A 175 -40.78 -7.44 -37.14
N VAL A 176 -40.19 -6.34 -37.61
CA VAL A 176 -40.59 -5.65 -38.84
C VAL A 176 -40.34 -6.52 -40.07
N ASP A 177 -39.18 -7.18 -40.15
CA ASP A 177 -38.83 -8.09 -41.25
C ASP A 177 -39.79 -9.29 -41.33
N ASN A 178 -40.13 -9.88 -40.17
CA ASN A 178 -41.07 -11.00 -40.09
C ASN A 178 -42.49 -10.60 -40.53
N LEU A 179 -42.94 -9.38 -40.22
CA LEU A 179 -44.22 -8.86 -40.70
C LEU A 179 -44.20 -8.62 -42.21
N GLY A 180 -43.10 -8.10 -42.75
CA GLY A 180 -42.91 -7.94 -44.20
C GLY A 180 -42.96 -9.27 -44.95
N ALA A 181 -42.29 -10.29 -44.43
CA ALA A 181 -42.31 -11.65 -45.00
C ALA A 181 -43.70 -12.30 -44.91
N ALA A 182 -44.43 -12.10 -43.80
CA ALA A 182 -45.78 -12.63 -43.63
C ALA A 182 -46.79 -11.98 -44.60
N MET A 183 -46.65 -10.69 -44.90
CA MET A 183 -47.50 -10.01 -45.89
C MET A 183 -47.20 -10.43 -47.34
N TRP A 184 -45.96 -10.85 -47.64
CA TRP A 184 -45.56 -11.26 -48.98
C TRP A 184 -45.98 -12.69 -49.34
N ASN A 185 -46.06 -13.60 -48.36
CA ASN A 185 -46.42 -15.01 -48.57
C ASN A 185 -47.94 -15.27 -48.74
N GLY A 186 -48.75 -14.22 -48.95
CA GLY A 186 -50.22 -14.30 -49.03
C GLY A 186 -50.85 -13.97 -50.39
N ALA A 187 -50.10 -13.75 -51.46
CA ALA A 187 -50.68 -13.47 -52.79
C ALA A 187 -50.89 -14.78 -53.59
N PRO A 188 -52.13 -15.14 -54.00
CA PRO A 188 -52.36 -16.31 -54.84
C PRO A 188 -51.89 -16.06 -56.28
N ILE A 189 -51.48 -17.17 -56.92
CA ILE A 189 -51.25 -17.33 -58.36
C ILE A 189 -52.54 -17.10 -59.16
#